data_AF-A0A8S9BYK2-F1
#
_entry.id   AF-A0A8S9BYK2-F1
#
_cell.length_a   1.000
_cell.length_b   1.000
_cell.length_c   1.000
_cell.angle_alpha   90.00
_cell.angle_beta   90.00
_cell.angle_gamma   90.00
#
_symmetry.space_group_name_H-M   'P 1'
#
loop_
_entity.id
_entity.type
_entity.pdbx_description
1 polymer ?
#
loop_
_entity_poly.entity_id
_entity_poly.type
_entity_poly.pdbx_seq_one_letter_code
_entity_poly.pdbx_strand_id
1 'polypeptide(L)'
;MSAVQAPSAPQISRIDFRHSSMNPNSDPYPCRLYFTAIPPRGLVSAISTEAGILLEPAAEDENNGRPRPDVLFTHGAGSQLDNPALDAFAEGLAGTHTVLCFEDQGSVQRRAATFKSLLDAFPSVTAFGGRSKGSVAAVEASLNSVVKKLILFSLPLSSKGSSDPGRNLLQLPQDLLQLQWDVEVLFIGGDRDELCLFEDLAEIRKRMKARSWWVQIEGADHGIRFEVEKRRSVCEFVGRIAGKWLSGDVSAFNENEKTAVVLVSWDENGKEFKSTILGG
;
A
#
# COMPACT_ATOMS: atom_id res chain seq x y z
N MET A 1 27.86 -2.85 33.15
CA MET A 1 26.73 -2.35 32.33
C MET A 1 26.48 -3.38 31.24
N SER A 2 25.45 -4.21 31.37
CA SER A 2 25.10 -5.18 30.32
C SER A 2 24.43 -4.43 29.18
N ALA A 3 24.96 -4.59 27.96
CA ALA A 3 24.33 -4.06 26.77
C ALA A 3 22.96 -4.73 26.60
N VAL A 4 21.90 -3.92 26.61
CA VAL A 4 20.55 -4.39 26.27
C VAL A 4 20.58 -4.74 24.79
N GLN A 5 20.43 -6.03 24.49
CA GLN A 5 20.39 -6.54 23.13
C GLN A 5 19.14 -5.96 22.44
N ALA A 6 19.32 -5.31 21.29
CA ALA A 6 18.21 -4.74 20.54
C ALA A 6 17.19 -5.85 20.18
N PRO A 7 15.88 -5.57 20.25
CA PRO A 7 14.87 -6.55 19.88
C PRO A 7 15.07 -6.99 18.42
N SER A 8 14.94 -8.29 18.15
CA SER A 8 14.97 -8.84 16.80
C SER A 8 13.83 -8.26 15.97
N ALA A 9 14.09 -7.97 14.69
CA ALA A 9 13.06 -7.50 13.77
C ALA A 9 11.88 -8.49 13.73
N PRO A 10 10.63 -8.00 13.60
CA PRO A 10 9.46 -8.87 13.58
C PRO A 10 9.50 -9.79 12.35
N GLN A 11 9.25 -11.08 12.56
CA GLN A 11 9.21 -12.05 11.48
C GLN A 11 7.88 -11.93 10.71
N ILE A 12 7.97 -11.56 9.44
CA ILE A 12 6.81 -11.48 8.53
C ILE A 12 6.53 -12.86 7.95
N SER A 13 5.27 -13.28 8.00
CA SER A 13 4.75 -14.48 7.35
C SER A 13 3.93 -14.10 6.13
N ARG A 14 3.88 -15.01 5.14
CA ARG A 14 3.11 -14.83 3.91
C ARG A 14 2.28 -16.07 3.55
N ILE A 15 1.08 -15.86 3.02
CA ILE A 15 0.20 -16.92 2.51
C ILE A 15 -0.31 -16.52 1.12
N ASP A 16 -0.10 -17.39 0.13
CA ASP A 16 -0.63 -17.23 -1.23
C ASP A 16 -1.92 -18.04 -1.40
N PHE A 17 -2.95 -17.43 -1.99
CA PHE A 17 -4.22 -18.08 -2.28
C PHE A 17 -4.91 -17.45 -3.50
N ARG A 18 -6.08 -17.94 -3.89
CA ARG A 18 -6.93 -17.31 -4.91
C ARG A 18 -8.29 -16.96 -4.32
N HIS A 19 -8.83 -15.80 -4.70
CA HIS A 19 -10.16 -15.35 -4.30
C HIS A 19 -11.09 -15.33 -5.51
N SER A 20 -12.26 -15.93 -5.36
CA SER A 20 -13.32 -15.90 -6.37
C SER A 20 -14.13 -14.62 -6.20
N SER A 21 -14.34 -13.86 -7.27
CA SER A 21 -15.26 -12.72 -7.18
C SER A 21 -16.70 -13.21 -7.04
N MET A 22 -17.60 -12.31 -6.61
CA MET A 22 -19.06 -12.55 -6.59
C MET A 22 -19.64 -12.93 -7.97
N ASN A 23 -18.93 -12.68 -9.06
CA ASN A 23 -19.33 -13.14 -10.39
C ASN A 23 -18.84 -14.59 -10.60
N PRO A 24 -19.73 -15.59 -10.65
CA PRO A 24 -19.34 -17.00 -10.79
C PRO A 24 -18.64 -17.31 -12.11
N ASN A 25 -18.71 -16.40 -13.10
CA ASN A 25 -18.04 -16.54 -14.39
C ASN A 25 -16.65 -15.87 -14.44
N SER A 26 -16.20 -15.24 -13.35
CA SER A 26 -14.85 -14.66 -13.29
C SER A 26 -13.85 -15.67 -12.77
N ASP A 27 -12.69 -15.77 -13.43
CA ASP A 27 -11.58 -16.55 -12.90
C ASP A 27 -11.14 -16.02 -11.52
N PRO A 28 -10.88 -16.91 -10.55
CA PRO A 28 -10.33 -16.51 -9.26
C PRO A 28 -9.00 -15.79 -9.45
N TYR A 29 -8.82 -14.66 -8.78
CA TYR A 29 -7.60 -13.87 -8.90
C TYR A 29 -6.58 -14.20 -7.78
N PRO A 30 -5.28 -14.19 -8.09
CA PRO A 30 -4.22 -14.39 -7.11
C PRO A 30 -4.26 -13.35 -5.99
N CYS A 31 -3.98 -13.80 -4.78
CA CYS A 31 -3.90 -13.00 -3.57
C CYS A 31 -2.69 -13.45 -2.73
N ARG A 32 -2.09 -12.51 -1.99
CA ARG A 32 -1.02 -12.76 -1.02
C ARG A 32 -1.29 -11.98 0.25
N LEU A 33 -1.39 -12.68 1.38
CA LEU A 33 -1.55 -12.10 2.71
C LEU A 33 -0.18 -11.99 3.38
N TYR A 34 0.16 -10.82 3.91
CA TYR A 34 1.35 -10.57 4.72
C TYR A 34 0.91 -10.18 6.13
N PHE A 35 1.57 -10.76 7.14
CA PHE A 35 1.25 -10.50 8.54
C PHE A 35 2.45 -10.77 9.43
N THR A 36 2.53 -10.08 10.56
CA THR A 36 3.41 -10.48 11.65
C THR A 36 2.79 -11.67 12.36
N ALA A 37 3.56 -12.74 12.56
CA ALA A 37 3.17 -13.78 13.50
C ALA A 37 3.21 -13.15 14.89
N ILE A 38 2.08 -12.65 15.38
CA ILE A 38 1.93 -12.37 16.80
C ILE A 38 2.21 -13.73 17.47
N PRO A 39 3.21 -13.88 18.37
CA PRO A 39 3.17 -15.02 19.27
C PRO A 39 1.88 -14.81 20.06
N PRO A 40 0.84 -15.65 19.88
CA PRO A 40 -0.44 -15.37 20.48
C PRO A 40 -0.18 -15.20 21.97
N ARG A 41 -0.57 -14.04 22.53
CA ARG A 41 -0.70 -13.93 23.98
C ARG A 41 -1.77 -14.96 24.36
N GLY A 42 -1.28 -16.15 24.74
CA GLY A 42 -2.07 -17.32 25.09
C GLY A 42 -2.88 -17.88 23.94
N LEU A 43 -2.28 -18.70 23.07
CA LEU A 43 -2.93 -19.94 22.61
C LEU A 43 -1.87 -20.87 22.00
N VAL A 44 -1.59 -21.96 22.71
CA VAL A 44 -0.82 -23.09 22.22
C VAL A 44 -1.76 -23.95 21.38
N SER A 45 -1.59 -24.00 20.07
CA SER A 45 -1.68 -25.24 19.28
C SER A 45 -1.32 -25.00 17.82
N ALA A 46 -0.59 -25.96 17.27
CA ALA A 46 0.05 -25.95 15.96
C ALA A 46 -0.89 -25.69 14.78
N ILE A 47 -0.36 -25.03 13.74
CA ILE A 47 -0.90 -25.10 12.39
C ILE A 47 0.19 -25.73 11.51
N SER A 48 -0.13 -26.92 11.02
CA SER A 48 0.66 -27.66 10.03
C SER A 48 0.48 -27.03 8.66
N THR A 49 1.60 -26.69 8.02
CA THR A 49 1.70 -26.42 6.59
C THR A 49 1.34 -27.68 5.80
N GLU A 50 0.24 -27.66 5.05
CA GLU A 50 0.14 -28.14 3.67
C GLU A 50 -1.29 -28.00 3.11
N ALA A 51 -1.35 -27.87 1.78
CA ALA A 51 -2.52 -27.88 0.89
C ALA A 51 -3.29 -26.54 0.71
N GLY A 52 -3.38 -26.13 -0.56
CA GLY A 52 -4.09 -24.94 -1.02
C GLY A 52 -5.57 -24.98 -0.65
N ILE A 53 -6.02 -23.91 0.02
CA ILE A 53 -7.41 -23.72 0.43
C ILE A 53 -8.06 -22.76 -0.57
N LEU A 54 -9.09 -23.25 -1.26
CA LEU A 54 -10.11 -22.41 -1.90
C LEU A 54 -10.82 -21.61 -0.79
N LEU A 55 -10.73 -20.29 -0.85
CA LEU A 55 -11.41 -19.42 0.11
C LEU A 55 -12.89 -19.27 -0.26
N GLU A 56 -13.73 -20.14 0.31
CA GLU A 56 -15.16 -19.88 0.47
C GLU A 56 -15.39 -19.11 1.80
N PRO A 57 -16.38 -18.21 1.88
CA PRO A 57 -16.69 -17.49 3.11
C PRO A 57 -17.33 -18.45 4.14
N ALA A 58 -16.51 -18.98 5.06
CA ALA A 58 -16.99 -19.87 6.12
C ALA A 58 -17.66 -19.08 7.26
N ALA A 59 -18.68 -19.70 7.84
CA ALA A 59 -19.47 -19.22 8.98
C ALA A 59 -18.62 -18.77 10.17
N GLU A 60 -19.18 -17.86 10.97
CA GLU A 60 -18.50 -16.99 11.95
C GLU A 60 -17.65 -17.70 13.03
N ASP A 61 -17.77 -19.02 13.23
CA ASP A 61 -17.14 -19.73 14.35
C ASP A 61 -15.82 -20.49 14.03
N GLU A 62 -15.45 -20.75 12.77
CA GLU A 62 -14.17 -21.45 12.45
C GLU A 62 -12.97 -20.50 12.23
N ASN A 63 -13.16 -19.18 12.38
CA ASN A 63 -12.19 -18.17 11.95
C ASN A 63 -11.30 -17.59 13.08
N ASN A 64 -11.30 -18.22 14.27
CA ASN A 64 -10.66 -17.67 15.47
C ASN A 64 -9.11 -17.66 15.49
N GLY A 65 -8.44 -18.02 14.39
CA GLY A 65 -6.98 -18.03 14.30
C GLY A 65 -6.39 -17.46 13.01
N ARG A 66 -7.19 -16.96 12.06
CA ARG A 66 -6.68 -16.46 10.78
C ARG A 66 -6.47 -14.95 10.82
N PRO A 67 -5.33 -14.43 10.35
CA PRO A 67 -5.11 -12.99 10.24
C PRO A 67 -6.15 -12.38 9.30
N ARG A 68 -6.90 -11.39 9.78
CA ARG A 68 -7.85 -10.62 8.96
C ARG A 68 -7.13 -9.39 8.41
N PRO A 69 -7.26 -9.07 7.11
CA PRO A 69 -6.55 -7.92 6.56
C PRO A 69 -7.12 -6.61 7.06
N ASP A 70 -6.22 -5.69 7.37
CA ASP A 70 -6.50 -4.28 7.66
C ASP A 70 -6.36 -3.42 6.41
N VAL A 71 -5.52 -3.88 5.47
CA VAL A 71 -5.17 -3.14 4.24
C VAL A 71 -5.40 -4.02 3.02
N LEU A 72 -6.10 -3.49 2.02
CA LEU A 72 -6.07 -4.04 0.67
C LEU A 72 -5.06 -3.27 -0.18
N PHE A 73 -4.21 -3.98 -0.91
CA PHE A 73 -3.21 -3.37 -1.77
C PHE A 73 -3.15 -4.05 -3.15
N THR A 74 -2.92 -3.31 -4.23
CA THR A 74 -2.77 -3.91 -5.58
C THR A 74 -1.57 -3.39 -6.36
N HIS A 75 -1.05 -4.24 -7.23
CA HIS A 75 0.11 -3.97 -8.09
C HIS A 75 -0.17 -2.91 -9.19
N GLY A 76 0.89 -2.53 -9.93
CA GLY A 76 0.83 -1.61 -11.06
C GLY A 76 0.49 -2.27 -12.40
N ALA A 77 0.53 -1.53 -13.50
CA ALA A 77 0.28 -2.09 -14.83
C ALA A 77 1.34 -3.15 -15.20
N GLY A 78 0.92 -4.30 -15.74
CA GLY A 78 1.82 -5.34 -16.25
C GLY A 78 2.75 -5.97 -15.20
N SER A 79 2.43 -5.85 -13.91
CA SER A 79 3.19 -6.43 -12.80
C SER A 79 2.35 -7.45 -12.04
N GLN A 80 2.98 -8.28 -11.22
CA GLN A 80 2.37 -9.32 -10.41
C GLN A 80 2.78 -9.14 -8.93
N LEU A 81 2.33 -10.02 -8.03
CA LEU A 81 2.64 -9.95 -6.59
C LEU A 81 4.11 -10.27 -6.28
N ASP A 82 4.83 -10.90 -7.20
CA ASP A 82 6.28 -11.14 -7.09
C ASP A 82 7.14 -9.91 -7.47
N ASN A 83 6.51 -8.78 -7.81
CA ASN A 83 7.24 -7.55 -8.08
C ASN A 83 8.07 -7.14 -6.84
N PRO A 84 9.41 -7.05 -6.92
CA PRO A 84 10.25 -6.87 -5.72
C PRO A 84 9.96 -5.60 -4.92
N ALA A 85 9.56 -4.52 -5.60
CA ALA A 85 9.21 -3.26 -4.93
C ALA A 85 7.89 -3.36 -4.17
N LEU A 86 6.90 -4.08 -4.73
CA LEU A 86 5.62 -4.33 -4.07
C LEU A 86 5.77 -5.31 -2.91
N ASP A 87 6.47 -6.42 -3.11
CA ASP A 87 6.68 -7.47 -2.10
C ASP A 87 7.41 -6.90 -0.88
N ALA A 88 8.52 -6.19 -1.08
CA ALA A 88 9.24 -5.54 0.01
C ALA A 88 8.42 -4.44 0.72
N PHE A 89 7.66 -3.63 -0.04
CA PHE A 89 6.77 -2.63 0.55
C PHE A 89 5.69 -3.27 1.43
N ALA A 90 5.06 -4.35 0.95
CA ALA A 90 4.04 -5.07 1.69
C ALA A 90 4.62 -5.73 2.95
N GLU A 91 5.83 -6.30 2.89
CA GLU A 91 6.55 -6.82 4.07
C GLU A 91 6.81 -5.72 5.11
N GLY A 92 7.28 -4.56 4.67
CA GLY A 92 7.52 -3.40 5.55
C GLY A 92 6.24 -2.92 6.23
N LEU A 93 5.14 -2.81 5.48
CA LEU A 93 3.82 -2.46 6.00
C LEU A 93 3.28 -3.53 6.96
N ALA A 94 3.54 -4.81 6.64
CA ALA A 94 3.09 -5.95 7.41
C ALA A 94 3.68 -6.03 8.82
N GLY A 95 4.78 -5.30 9.07
CA GLY A 95 5.36 -5.14 10.41
C GLY A 95 4.41 -4.53 11.44
N THR A 96 3.31 -3.90 11.01
CA THR A 96 2.32 -3.26 11.89
C THR A 96 0.86 -3.62 11.58
N HIS A 97 0.56 -4.01 10.35
CA HIS A 97 -0.81 -4.28 9.89
C HIS A 97 -0.87 -5.58 9.10
N THR A 98 -2.04 -6.21 8.98
CA THR A 98 -2.21 -7.34 8.05
C THR A 98 -2.54 -6.80 6.67
N VAL A 99 -1.74 -7.16 5.67
CA VAL A 99 -1.83 -6.63 4.30
C VAL A 99 -2.27 -7.73 3.35
N LEU A 100 -3.40 -7.56 2.68
CA LEU A 100 -3.84 -8.42 1.59
C LEU A 100 -3.54 -7.74 0.25
N CYS A 101 -2.56 -8.29 -0.47
CA CYS A 101 -2.29 -7.91 -1.84
C CYS A 101 -3.09 -8.78 -2.80
N PHE A 102 -3.61 -8.22 -3.89
CA PHE A 102 -4.29 -8.98 -4.94
C PHE A 102 -3.80 -8.63 -6.34
N GLU A 103 -3.98 -9.56 -7.28
CA GLU A 103 -3.73 -9.35 -8.71
C GLU A 103 -4.98 -9.09 -9.51
N ASP A 104 -4.96 -8.06 -10.34
CA ASP A 104 -5.96 -7.84 -11.37
C ASP A 104 -5.33 -7.07 -12.54
N GLN A 105 -5.17 -7.74 -13.68
CA GLN A 105 -4.59 -7.13 -14.89
C GLN A 105 -5.58 -6.26 -15.67
N GLY A 106 -6.80 -6.11 -15.16
CA GLY A 106 -7.87 -5.34 -15.77
C GLY A 106 -7.65 -3.82 -15.81
N SER A 107 -8.68 -3.14 -16.30
CA SER A 107 -8.79 -1.68 -16.25
C SER A 107 -8.84 -1.15 -14.81
N VAL A 108 -8.69 0.16 -14.65
CA VAL A 108 -8.80 0.82 -13.33
C VAL A 108 -10.17 0.53 -12.70
N GLN A 109 -11.24 0.59 -13.49
CA GLN A 109 -12.62 0.33 -13.07
C GLN A 109 -12.79 -1.10 -12.57
N ARG A 110 -12.21 -2.08 -13.29
CA ARG A 110 -12.26 -3.48 -12.89
C ARG A 110 -11.52 -3.70 -11.58
N ARG A 111 -10.31 -3.14 -11.44
CA ARG A 111 -9.53 -3.20 -10.19
C ARG A 111 -10.28 -2.53 -9.02
N ALA A 112 -10.95 -1.40 -9.27
CA ALA A 112 -11.75 -0.71 -8.28
C ALA A 112 -12.97 -1.54 -7.83
N ALA A 113 -13.59 -2.29 -8.75
CA ALA A 113 -14.62 -3.27 -8.42
C ALA A 113 -14.07 -4.43 -7.58
N THR A 114 -12.85 -4.89 -7.89
CA THR A 114 -12.14 -5.92 -7.11
C THR A 114 -11.86 -5.48 -5.67
N PHE A 115 -11.47 -4.22 -5.44
CA PHE A 115 -11.38 -3.65 -4.09
C PHE A 115 -12.70 -3.74 -3.33
N LYS A 116 -13.82 -3.40 -3.96
CA LYS A 116 -15.15 -3.45 -3.33
C LYS A 116 -15.55 -4.88 -3.00
N SER A 117 -15.36 -5.82 -3.92
CA SER A 117 -15.64 -7.25 -3.68
C SER A 117 -14.82 -7.80 -2.51
N LEU A 118 -13.54 -7.43 -2.40
CA LEU A 118 -12.70 -7.83 -1.27
C LEU A 118 -13.09 -7.14 0.03
N LEU A 119 -13.51 -5.88 -0.01
CA LEU A 119 -14.00 -5.18 1.18
C LEU A 119 -15.27 -5.86 1.74
N ASP A 120 -16.17 -6.30 0.85
CA ASP A 120 -17.37 -7.05 1.26
C ASP A 120 -16.99 -8.40 1.91
N ALA A 121 -15.96 -9.08 1.38
CA ALA A 121 -15.45 -10.33 1.94
C ALA A 121 -14.63 -10.14 3.23
N PHE A 122 -13.98 -8.98 3.38
CA PHE A 122 -13.08 -8.65 4.49
C PHE A 122 -13.45 -7.29 5.10
N PRO A 123 -14.55 -7.21 5.87
CA PRO A 123 -15.06 -5.96 6.42
C PRO A 123 -14.17 -5.30 7.49
N SER A 124 -13.10 -5.97 7.93
CA SER A 124 -12.07 -5.40 8.82
C SER A 124 -11.14 -4.40 8.11
N VAL A 125 -11.14 -4.36 6.78
CA VAL A 125 -10.28 -3.48 6.01
C VAL A 125 -10.58 -2.02 6.32
N THR A 126 -9.55 -1.28 6.72
CA THR A 126 -9.63 0.16 7.04
C THR A 126 -8.86 1.03 6.05
N ALA A 127 -8.07 0.43 5.17
CA ALA A 127 -7.25 1.14 4.21
C ALA A 127 -7.20 0.47 2.83
N PHE A 128 -7.18 1.29 1.79
CA PHE A 128 -6.86 0.86 0.43
C PHE A 128 -5.51 1.41 0.01
N GLY A 129 -4.80 0.69 -0.84
CA GLY A 129 -3.59 1.20 -1.44
C GLY A 129 -3.26 0.53 -2.75
N GLY A 130 -2.31 1.11 -3.47
CA GLY A 130 -1.83 0.46 -4.67
C GLY A 130 -0.58 1.11 -5.20
N ARG A 131 0.07 0.42 -6.13
CA ARG A 131 1.23 0.93 -6.87
C ARG A 131 0.83 1.37 -8.27
N SER A 132 1.26 2.53 -8.74
CA SER A 132 1.04 3.01 -10.12
C SER A 132 -0.42 2.90 -10.55
N LYS A 133 -0.78 2.17 -11.60
CA LYS A 133 -2.18 1.92 -12.01
C LYS A 133 -3.06 1.39 -10.86
N GLY A 134 -2.50 0.64 -9.92
CA GLY A 134 -3.19 0.20 -8.71
C GLY A 134 -3.57 1.32 -7.75
N SER A 135 -2.73 2.36 -7.62
CA SER A 135 -3.04 3.53 -6.79
C SER A 135 -4.22 4.32 -7.34
N VAL A 136 -4.33 4.44 -8.68
CA VAL A 136 -5.49 5.04 -9.35
C VAL A 136 -6.76 4.26 -9.04
N ALA A 137 -6.69 2.92 -9.08
CA ALA A 137 -7.83 2.06 -8.75
C ALA A 137 -8.23 2.15 -7.28
N ALA A 138 -7.28 2.32 -6.36
CA ALA A 138 -7.56 2.54 -4.94
C ALA A 138 -8.30 3.87 -4.72
N VAL A 139 -7.91 4.95 -5.41
CA VAL A 139 -8.64 6.22 -5.39
C VAL A 139 -10.07 6.02 -5.91
N GLU A 140 -10.24 5.42 -7.09
CA GLU A 140 -11.56 5.18 -7.69
C GLU A 140 -12.46 4.33 -6.77
N ALA A 141 -11.91 3.28 -6.15
CA ALA A 141 -12.63 2.44 -5.19
C ALA A 141 -13.07 3.23 -3.95
N SER A 142 -12.29 4.22 -3.51
CA SER A 142 -12.52 4.95 -2.27
C SER A 142 -13.60 6.02 -2.33
N LEU A 143 -13.90 6.58 -3.52
CA LEU A 143 -14.83 7.70 -3.68
C LEU A 143 -16.22 7.46 -3.09
N ASN A 144 -16.64 6.19 -3.02
CA ASN A 144 -17.93 5.76 -2.44
C ASN A 144 -17.75 4.59 -1.48
N SER A 145 -16.65 4.57 -0.73
CA SER A 145 -16.32 3.53 0.24
C SER A 145 -16.37 4.04 1.68
N VAL A 146 -16.55 3.11 2.62
CA VAL A 146 -16.37 3.36 4.05
C VAL A 146 -14.90 3.51 4.43
N VAL A 147 -13.98 3.06 3.59
CA VAL A 147 -12.53 3.16 3.79
C VAL A 147 -12.09 4.62 3.72
N LYS A 148 -11.37 5.07 4.76
CA LYS A 148 -10.95 6.47 4.94
C LYS A 148 -9.46 6.70 4.82
N LYS A 149 -8.65 5.66 4.63
CA LYS A 149 -7.19 5.79 4.49
C LYS A 149 -6.72 5.25 3.15
N LEU A 150 -5.93 6.03 2.43
CA LEU A 150 -5.37 5.69 1.12
C LEU A 150 -3.85 5.72 1.13
N ILE A 151 -3.21 4.67 0.60
CA ILE A 151 -1.76 4.59 0.39
C ILE A 151 -1.48 4.55 -1.11
N LEU A 152 -0.99 5.66 -1.66
CA LEU A 152 -0.80 5.86 -3.10
C LEU A 152 0.69 5.79 -3.46
N PHE A 153 1.16 4.60 -3.83
CA PHE A 153 2.57 4.35 -4.13
C PHE A 153 2.87 4.54 -5.63
N SER A 154 3.78 5.45 -5.97
CA SER A 154 4.10 5.87 -7.33
C SER A 154 2.83 6.25 -8.10
N LEU A 155 2.04 7.20 -7.60
CA LEU A 155 0.78 7.61 -8.25
C LEU A 155 1.08 8.33 -9.58
N PRO A 156 0.55 7.90 -10.73
CA PRO A 156 0.82 8.53 -12.01
C PRO A 156 -0.21 9.63 -12.32
N LEU A 157 0.17 10.90 -12.13
CA LEU A 157 -0.64 12.08 -12.41
C LEU A 157 -0.57 12.54 -13.89
N SER A 158 0.57 12.30 -14.56
CA SER A 158 0.84 12.77 -15.91
C SER A 158 0.71 11.67 -16.96
N SER A 159 0.35 12.08 -18.18
CA SER A 159 0.32 11.22 -19.36
C SER A 159 1.68 11.11 -20.06
N LYS A 160 2.64 11.98 -19.73
CA LYS A 160 4.00 11.91 -20.26
C LYS A 160 4.57 10.52 -19.94
N GLY A 161 4.89 9.73 -20.96
CA GLY A 161 5.44 8.38 -20.80
C GLY A 161 4.42 7.24 -20.60
N SER A 162 3.12 7.50 -20.64
CA SER A 162 2.08 6.44 -20.60
C SER A 162 1.62 6.07 -22.00
N SER A 163 1.76 4.79 -22.37
CA SER A 163 1.25 4.21 -23.62
C SER A 163 -0.15 3.59 -23.47
N ASP A 164 -0.89 3.89 -22.39
CA ASP A 164 -2.23 3.32 -22.13
C ASP A 164 -3.32 4.23 -22.73
N PRO A 165 -3.90 3.90 -23.91
CA PRO A 165 -4.89 4.74 -24.58
C PRO A 165 -6.24 4.83 -23.87
N GLY A 166 -6.48 4.02 -22.82
CA GLY A 166 -7.70 4.06 -22.01
C GLY A 166 -7.58 4.92 -20.75
N ARG A 167 -6.45 5.58 -20.53
CA ARG A 167 -6.17 6.32 -19.30
C ARG A 167 -6.77 7.72 -19.39
N ASN A 168 -7.94 7.92 -18.80
CA ASN A 168 -8.48 9.27 -18.59
C ASN A 168 -7.74 9.94 -17.42
N LEU A 169 -6.45 10.27 -17.62
CA LEU A 169 -5.61 10.90 -16.59
C LEU A 169 -6.05 12.31 -16.21
N LEU A 170 -6.93 12.93 -17.00
CA LEU A 170 -7.60 14.17 -16.60
C LEU A 170 -8.58 13.94 -15.44
N GLN A 171 -9.07 12.71 -15.27
CA GLN A 171 -10.03 12.36 -14.24
C GLN A 171 -9.37 12.16 -12.88
N LEU A 172 -8.16 11.59 -12.81
CA LEU A 172 -7.50 11.30 -11.52
C LEU A 172 -7.31 12.56 -10.64
N PRO A 173 -6.82 13.70 -11.16
CA PRO A 173 -6.81 14.95 -10.38
C PRO A 173 -8.20 15.32 -9.85
N GLN A 174 -9.25 15.14 -10.64
CA GLN A 174 -10.62 15.43 -10.19
C GLN A 174 -11.12 14.44 -9.15
N ASP A 175 -10.74 13.17 -9.25
CA ASP A 175 -11.09 12.15 -8.26
C ASP A 175 -10.40 12.44 -6.93
N LEU A 176 -9.13 12.84 -6.93
CA LEU A 176 -8.41 13.28 -5.73
C LEU A 176 -9.09 14.50 -5.08
N LEU A 177 -9.56 15.46 -5.87
CA LEU A 177 -10.28 16.64 -5.39
C LEU A 177 -11.69 16.33 -4.85
N GLN A 178 -12.27 15.21 -5.26
CA GLN A 178 -13.56 14.72 -4.75
C GLN A 178 -13.45 13.96 -3.42
N LEU A 179 -12.25 13.54 -3.02
CA LEU A 179 -12.03 12.91 -1.71
C LEU A 179 -12.46 13.85 -0.57
N GLN A 180 -13.23 13.31 0.36
CA GLN A 180 -13.84 14.06 1.44
C GLN A 180 -12.83 14.43 2.54
N TRP A 181 -13.20 15.37 3.40
CA TRP A 181 -12.32 15.91 4.46
C TRP A 181 -11.95 14.87 5.53
N ASP A 182 -12.77 13.84 5.69
CA ASP A 182 -12.55 12.71 6.60
C ASP A 182 -11.65 11.61 6.00
N VAL A 183 -11.23 11.77 4.73
CA VAL A 183 -10.26 10.87 4.08
C VAL A 183 -8.82 11.36 4.34
N GLU A 184 -7.94 10.41 4.59
CA GLU A 184 -6.50 10.57 4.79
C GLU A 184 -5.74 9.91 3.64
N VAL A 185 -4.79 10.62 3.02
CA VAL A 185 -4.05 10.15 1.84
C VAL A 185 -2.55 10.22 2.06
N LEU A 186 -1.86 9.09 2.02
CA LEU A 186 -0.40 9.01 1.99
C LEU A 186 0.08 8.82 0.55
N PHE A 187 0.67 9.86 -0.01
CA PHE A 187 1.41 9.77 -1.27
C PHE A 187 2.82 9.25 -0.99
N ILE A 188 3.30 8.35 -1.84
CA ILE A 188 4.65 7.83 -1.78
C ILE A 188 5.19 7.85 -3.21
N GLY A 189 6.31 8.54 -3.46
CA GLY A 189 6.85 8.66 -4.81
C GLY A 189 8.30 9.09 -4.83
N GLY A 190 8.95 8.89 -5.97
CA GLY A 190 10.31 9.35 -6.17
C GLY A 190 10.38 10.82 -6.58
N ASP A 191 11.49 11.49 -6.27
CA ASP A 191 11.77 12.86 -6.73
C ASP A 191 12.11 12.95 -8.23
N ARG A 192 12.37 11.82 -8.90
CA ARG A 192 12.59 11.70 -10.35
C ARG A 192 11.42 11.00 -11.06
N ASP A 193 10.23 10.96 -10.45
CA ASP A 193 9.05 10.35 -11.06
C ASP A 193 8.46 11.26 -12.16
N GLU A 194 8.79 10.98 -13.41
CA GLU A 194 8.26 11.72 -14.57
C GLU A 194 6.75 11.57 -14.77
N LEU A 195 6.12 10.55 -14.17
CA LEU A 195 4.67 10.38 -14.20
C LEU A 195 3.98 11.17 -13.08
N CYS A 196 4.72 11.70 -12.11
CA CYS A 196 4.19 12.43 -10.97
C CYS A 196 5.15 13.56 -10.56
N LEU A 197 5.12 14.64 -11.33
CA LEU A 197 5.98 15.80 -11.03
C LEU A 197 5.62 16.38 -9.66
N PHE A 198 6.67 16.86 -8.97
CA PHE A 198 6.55 17.37 -7.61
C PHE A 198 5.56 18.54 -7.54
N GLU A 199 5.66 19.45 -8.49
CA GLU A 199 4.87 20.66 -8.58
C GLU A 199 3.40 20.34 -8.84
N ASP A 200 3.12 19.37 -9.72
CA ASP A 200 1.77 18.93 -10.06
C ASP A 200 1.07 18.32 -8.84
N LEU A 201 1.77 17.42 -8.12
CA LEU A 201 1.23 16.80 -6.91
C LEU A 201 1.04 17.84 -5.80
N ALA A 202 1.99 18.76 -5.61
CA ALA A 202 1.89 19.81 -4.61
C ALA A 202 0.66 20.71 -4.87
N GLU A 203 0.40 21.07 -6.12
CA GLU A 203 -0.76 21.90 -6.49
C GLU A 203 -2.08 21.17 -6.25
N ILE A 204 -2.17 19.88 -6.61
CA ILE A 204 -3.36 19.07 -6.33
C ILE A 204 -3.60 18.98 -4.82
N ARG A 205 -2.57 18.67 -4.04
CA ARG A 205 -2.67 18.52 -2.58
C ARG A 205 -3.15 19.78 -1.87
N LYS A 206 -2.71 20.97 -2.31
CA LYS A 206 -3.21 22.26 -1.78
C LYS A 206 -4.72 22.41 -1.95
N ARG A 207 -5.27 21.85 -3.04
CA ARG A 207 -6.68 21.96 -3.41
C ARG A 207 -7.54 20.82 -2.87
N MET A 208 -6.95 19.70 -2.47
CA MET A 208 -7.67 18.56 -1.89
C MET A 208 -8.38 18.97 -0.59
N LYS A 209 -9.58 18.42 -0.37
CA LYS A 209 -10.28 18.55 0.92
C LYS A 209 -9.70 17.58 1.95
N ALA A 210 -9.44 16.34 1.53
CA ALA A 210 -8.77 15.30 2.29
C ALA A 210 -7.42 15.77 2.87
N ARG A 211 -7.05 15.22 4.03
CA ARG A 211 -5.71 15.41 4.58
C ARG A 211 -4.71 14.58 3.78
N SER A 212 -3.52 15.12 3.55
CA SER A 212 -2.53 14.41 2.73
C SER A 212 -1.11 14.50 3.28
N TRP A 213 -0.38 13.40 3.15
CA TRP A 213 1.03 13.28 3.50
C TRP A 213 1.80 12.86 2.27
N TRP A 214 3.08 13.19 2.19
CA TRP A 214 3.92 12.76 1.11
C TRP A 214 5.27 12.27 1.60
N VAL A 215 5.61 11.03 1.25
CA VAL A 215 6.95 10.48 1.38
C VAL A 215 7.64 10.58 0.02
N GLN A 216 8.69 11.40 -0.04
CA GLN A 216 9.53 11.56 -1.21
C GLN A 216 10.79 10.70 -1.07
N ILE A 217 11.03 9.83 -2.04
CA ILE A 217 12.19 8.94 -2.08
C ILE A 217 13.24 9.57 -2.98
N GLU A 218 14.37 9.99 -2.40
CA GLU A 218 15.44 10.65 -3.14
C GLU A 218 16.06 9.71 -4.19
N GLY A 219 16.21 10.21 -5.41
CA GLY A 219 16.80 9.52 -6.55
C GLY A 219 15.90 8.48 -7.21
N ALA A 220 14.68 8.25 -6.73
CA ALA A 220 13.78 7.22 -7.27
C ALA A 220 12.99 7.73 -8.49
N ASP A 221 12.84 6.87 -9.50
CA ASP A 221 11.91 7.09 -10.62
C ASP A 221 10.53 6.47 -10.32
N HIS A 222 9.60 6.53 -11.27
CA HIS A 222 8.27 5.91 -11.12
C HIS A 222 8.32 4.42 -10.72
N GLY A 223 9.31 3.71 -11.26
CA GLY A 223 9.48 2.28 -11.05
C GLY A 223 10.16 1.94 -9.72
N ILE A 224 10.75 2.92 -9.03
CA ILE A 224 11.70 2.76 -7.94
C ILE A 224 12.89 1.89 -8.39
N ARG A 225 13.46 2.21 -9.56
CA ARG A 225 14.56 1.46 -10.17
C ARG A 225 15.89 1.76 -9.48
N PHE A 226 16.12 1.06 -8.37
CA PHE A 226 17.45 0.92 -7.76
C PHE A 226 18.04 -0.47 -8.03
N GLU A 227 19.32 -0.66 -7.70
CA GLU A 227 19.92 -1.99 -7.53
C GLU A 227 19.09 -2.86 -6.57
N VAL A 228 19.10 -4.18 -6.75
CA VAL A 228 18.15 -5.12 -6.12
C VAL A 228 18.08 -4.95 -4.59
N GLU A 229 19.23 -5.00 -3.91
CA GLU A 229 19.30 -4.90 -2.44
C GLU A 229 18.84 -3.52 -1.93
N LYS A 230 19.26 -2.46 -2.63
CA LYS A 230 18.86 -1.09 -2.33
C LYS A 230 17.35 -0.91 -2.53
N ARG A 231 16.80 -1.42 -3.64
CA ARG A 231 15.36 -1.37 -3.94
C ARG A 231 14.54 -2.05 -2.85
N ARG A 232 14.94 -3.25 -2.43
CA ARG A 232 14.28 -3.98 -1.35
C ARG A 232 14.30 -3.17 -0.05
N SER A 233 15.47 -2.70 0.36
CA SER A 233 15.65 -1.92 1.60
C SER A 233 14.83 -0.62 1.61
N VAL A 234 14.83 0.10 0.48
CA VAL A 234 14.05 1.33 0.28
C VAL A 234 12.56 1.04 0.41
N CYS A 235 12.05 0.05 -0.33
CA CYS A 235 10.63 -0.26 -0.35
C CYS A 235 10.13 -0.80 1.00
N GLU A 236 10.91 -1.65 1.68
CA GLU A 236 10.60 -2.15 3.01
C GLU A 236 10.52 -1.02 4.03
N PHE A 237 11.50 -0.10 4.03
CA PHE A 237 11.49 1.03 4.95
C PHE A 237 10.30 1.98 4.70
N VAL A 238 10.00 2.29 3.44
CA VAL A 238 8.85 3.13 3.10
C VAL A 238 7.52 2.43 3.44
N GLY A 239 7.46 1.09 3.33
CA GLY A 239 6.36 0.28 3.87
C GLY A 239 6.19 0.46 5.38
N ARG A 240 7.30 0.46 6.15
CA ARG A 240 7.26 0.73 7.60
C ARG A 240 6.78 2.15 7.92
N ILE A 241 7.18 3.15 7.15
CA ILE A 241 6.65 4.52 7.30
C ILE A 241 5.13 4.53 7.08
N ALA A 242 4.66 3.86 6.02
CA ALA A 242 3.23 3.75 5.75
C ALA A 242 2.48 3.04 6.89
N GLY A 243 3.08 2.01 7.49
CA GLY A 243 2.53 1.33 8.66
C GLY A 243 2.40 2.23 9.88
N LYS A 244 3.44 3.00 10.21
CA LYS A 244 3.39 4.00 11.30
C LYS A 244 2.32 5.05 11.07
N TRP A 245 2.28 5.61 9.86
CA TRP A 245 1.24 6.56 9.45
C TRP A 245 -0.16 5.98 9.65
N LEU A 246 -0.36 4.72 9.25
CA LEU A 246 -1.65 4.06 9.35
C LEU A 246 -2.09 3.83 10.81
N SER A 247 -1.14 3.55 11.70
CA SER A 247 -1.35 3.46 13.16
C SER A 247 -1.64 4.82 13.82
N GLY A 248 -1.56 5.93 13.09
CA GLY A 248 -1.66 7.29 13.64
C GLY A 248 -0.38 7.78 14.31
N ASP A 249 0.72 7.01 14.23
CA ASP A 249 2.06 7.50 14.58
C ASP A 249 2.56 8.40 13.45
N VAL A 250 2.13 9.65 13.52
CA VAL A 250 2.53 10.70 12.60
C VAL A 250 3.73 11.48 13.12
N SER A 251 4.49 10.97 14.10
CA SER A 251 5.71 11.63 14.61
C SER A 251 6.78 11.85 13.54
N ALA A 252 6.75 11.04 12.47
CA ALA A 252 7.58 11.21 11.29
C ALA A 252 7.11 12.36 10.36
N PHE A 253 5.96 12.98 10.66
CA PHE A 253 5.29 14.00 9.86
C PHE A 253 5.00 15.23 10.75
N ASN A 254 4.90 16.42 10.15
CA ASN A 254 4.48 17.61 10.89
C ASN A 254 2.96 17.57 11.13
N GLU A 255 2.53 17.34 12.38
CA GLU A 255 1.11 17.19 12.75
C GLU A 255 0.26 18.45 12.51
N ASN A 256 0.90 19.63 12.47
CA ASN A 256 0.20 20.92 12.36
C ASN A 256 -0.15 21.31 10.92
N GLU A 257 0.26 20.50 9.93
CA GLU A 257 0.02 20.80 8.53
C GLU A 257 -0.93 19.79 7.91
N LYS A 258 -1.93 20.30 7.17
CA LYS A 258 -2.79 19.50 6.27
C LYS A 258 -1.96 18.70 5.25
N THR A 259 -0.72 19.16 5.04
CA THR A 259 0.27 18.66 4.10
C THR A 259 1.63 18.52 4.77
N ALA A 260 2.09 17.30 5.05
CA ALA A 260 3.49 17.07 5.45
C ALA A 260 4.29 16.43 4.32
N VAL A 261 5.61 16.66 4.29
CA VAL A 261 6.55 16.03 3.37
C VAL A 261 7.71 15.43 4.16
N VAL A 262 8.01 14.16 3.88
CA VAL A 262 9.16 13.43 4.44
C VAL A 262 10.10 13.08 3.29
N LEU A 263 11.30 13.63 3.32
CA LEU A 263 12.37 13.22 2.42
C LEU A 263 13.11 12.03 3.01
N VAL A 264 13.24 10.95 2.24
CA VAL A 264 14.00 9.76 2.62
C VAL A 264 15.23 9.62 1.72
N SER A 265 16.40 9.67 2.34
CA SER A 265 17.72 9.62 1.70
C SER A 265 18.50 8.37 2.10
N TRP A 266 19.31 7.84 1.17
CA TRP A 266 20.00 6.55 1.30
C TRP A 266 21.44 6.66 0.84
N ASP A 267 22.34 5.94 1.50
CA ASP A 267 23.70 5.79 1.02
C ASP A 267 23.79 4.83 -0.19
N GLU A 268 25.02 4.63 -0.69
CA GLU A 268 25.33 3.71 -1.79
C GLU A 268 25.00 2.24 -1.46
N ASN A 269 24.98 1.89 -0.17
CA ASN A 269 24.74 0.53 0.32
C ASN A 269 23.26 0.29 0.70
N GLY A 270 22.38 1.27 0.45
CA GLY A 270 20.94 1.17 0.77
C GLY A 270 20.62 1.36 2.25
N LYS A 271 21.57 1.81 3.06
CA LYS A 271 21.32 2.18 4.45
C LYS A 271 20.74 3.59 4.50
N GLU A 272 19.70 3.77 5.31
CA GLU A 272 19.13 5.10 5.59
C GLU A 272 20.22 6.00 6.18
N PHE A 273 20.36 7.21 5.62
CA PHE A 273 21.26 8.22 6.16
C PHE A 273 20.50 9.40 6.77
N LYS A 274 19.27 9.69 6.31
CA LYS A 274 18.47 10.81 6.82
C LYS A 274 16.99 10.70 6.43
N SER A 275 16.11 10.92 7.41
CA SER A 275 14.74 11.36 7.19
C SER A 275 14.61 12.82 7.62
N THR A 276 14.15 13.70 6.73
CA THR A 276 13.94 15.13 7.04
C THR A 276 12.49 15.49 6.80
N ILE A 277 11.85 16.09 7.79
CA ILE A 277 10.54 16.72 7.64
C ILE A 277 10.77 18.06 6.92
N LEU A 278 10.25 18.20 5.71
CA LEU A 278 10.21 19.47 5.01
C LEU A 278 8.92 20.17 5.43
N GLY A 279 9.03 21.41 5.95
CA GLY A 279 7.86 22.25 6.20
C GLY A 279 7.15 22.53 4.88
N GLY A 280 5.83 22.28 4.84
CA GLY A 280 4.98 22.41 3.66
C GLY A 280 4.56 23.84 3.34
#